data_AF-A0A1R3RM38-F1
#
_entry.id   AF-A0A1R3RM38-F1
#
_cell.length_a   1.000
_cell.length_b   1.000
_cell.length_c   1.000
_cell.angle_alpha   90.00
_cell.angle_beta   90.00
_cell.angle_gamma   90.00
#
_symmetry.space_group_name_H-M   'P 1'
#
loop_
_entity.id
_entity.type
_entity.pdbx_description
1 polymer ?
#
loop_
_entity_poly.entity_id
_entity_poly.type
_entity_poly.pdbx_seq_one_letter_code
_entity_poly.pdbx_strand_id
1 'polypeptide(L)'
;MATTPVQTRRLLREEITYSVAKEKEVNILHQLQYPDQQTEFFALLDDRRDWIRTVVAHHLSLKSPHNCRVAGKDDWLHGSFNVCIPVTVDYPQRNKRVLLRVPLPYRIGEAFRPGNGDEKIRCEAATYAWIGERPRHLSDS
;
A
#
# COMPACT_ATOMS: atom_id res chain seq x y z
N MET A 1 16.07 41.88 -18.23
CA MET A 1 16.60 40.66 -17.57
C MET A 1 15.58 39.57 -17.75
N ALA A 2 15.93 38.46 -18.41
CA ALA A 2 15.01 37.33 -18.60
C ALA A 2 15.10 36.41 -17.38
N THR A 3 13.98 36.24 -16.67
CA THR A 3 13.84 35.30 -15.56
C THR A 3 13.87 33.89 -16.15
N THR A 4 14.90 33.11 -15.84
CA THR A 4 14.98 31.70 -16.24
C THR A 4 13.79 30.96 -15.62
N PRO A 5 12.96 30.26 -16.41
CA PRO A 5 11.81 29.55 -15.86
C PRO A 5 12.29 28.47 -14.89
N VAL A 6 11.73 28.49 -13.68
CA VAL A 6 12.02 27.50 -12.65
C VAL A 6 11.43 26.17 -13.10
N GLN A 7 12.29 25.20 -13.41
CA GLN A 7 11.86 23.87 -13.80
C GLN A 7 11.46 23.07 -12.55
N THR A 8 10.19 22.69 -12.47
CA THR A 8 9.65 21.82 -11.42
C THR A 8 9.56 20.36 -11.90
N ARG A 9 9.63 19.44 -10.94
CA ARG A 9 9.44 18.00 -11.13
C ARG A 9 8.46 17.48 -10.07
N ARG A 10 7.66 16.47 -10.43
CA ARG A 10 6.62 15.92 -9.54
C ARG A 10 7.14 14.75 -8.73
N LEU A 11 6.93 14.81 -7.41
CA LEU A 11 7.06 13.70 -6.47
C LEU A 11 5.65 13.21 -6.08
N LEU A 12 5.57 12.16 -5.24
CA LEU A 12 4.29 11.59 -4.81
C LEU A 12 3.36 12.58 -4.09
N ARG A 13 3.92 13.56 -3.38
CA ARG A 13 3.16 14.47 -2.49
C ARG A 13 3.38 15.95 -2.77
N GLU A 14 4.36 16.27 -3.59
CA GLU A 14 4.81 17.64 -3.80
C GLU A 14 5.49 17.80 -5.15
N GLU A 15 5.68 19.04 -5.57
CA GLU A 15 6.60 19.39 -6.64
C GLU A 15 7.93 19.83 -6.04
N ILE A 16 9.03 19.61 -6.77
CA ILE A 16 10.37 19.96 -6.33
C ILE A 16 11.14 20.69 -7.44
N THR A 17 11.92 21.69 -7.03
CA THR A 17 12.86 22.42 -7.88
C THR A 17 14.29 21.91 -7.64
N TYR A 18 15.21 22.20 -8.56
CA TYR A 18 16.61 21.82 -8.39
C TYR A 18 17.26 22.40 -7.12
N SER A 19 16.97 23.67 -6.78
CA SER A 19 17.54 24.31 -5.58
C SER A 19 17.11 23.60 -4.30
N VAL A 20 15.82 23.27 -4.17
CA VAL A 20 15.29 22.53 -3.02
C VAL A 20 15.83 21.09 -3.01
N ALA A 21 15.93 20.44 -4.17
CA ALA A 21 16.46 19.07 -4.25
C ALA A 21 17.92 18.98 -3.78
N LYS A 22 18.74 20.00 -4.07
CA LYS A 22 20.15 20.04 -3.67
C LYS A 22 20.33 20.11 -2.14
N GLU A 23 19.35 20.65 -1.42
CA GLU A 23 19.37 20.78 0.04
C GLU A 23 18.81 19.54 0.76
N LYS A 24 18.22 18.58 0.03
CA LYS A 24 17.64 17.37 0.63
C LYS A 24 18.65 16.21 0.64
N GLU A 25 18.86 15.59 1.80
CA GLU A 25 19.68 14.39 1.98
C GLU A 25 18.96 13.08 1.62
N VAL A 26 18.14 13.11 0.56
CA VAL A 26 17.43 11.93 0.06
C VAL A 26 17.67 11.77 -1.43
N ASN A 27 17.59 10.54 -1.93
CA ASN A 27 17.77 10.28 -3.35
C ASN A 27 16.55 10.76 -4.16
N ILE A 28 16.50 12.05 -4.48
CA ILE A 28 15.40 12.68 -5.22
C ILE A 28 15.22 12.04 -6.59
N LEU A 29 16.31 11.64 -7.26
CA LEU A 29 16.23 10.97 -8.56
C LEU A 29 15.43 9.67 -8.48
N HIS A 30 15.63 8.89 -7.42
CA HIS A 30 14.83 7.69 -7.16
C HIS A 30 13.36 8.04 -6.85
N GLN A 31 13.11 9.09 -6.05
CA GLN A 31 11.73 9.48 -5.71
C GLN A 31 10.92 10.02 -6.89
N LEU A 32 11.59 10.56 -7.91
CA LEU A 32 10.95 11.01 -9.14
C LEU A 32 10.32 9.86 -9.95
N GLN A 33 10.75 8.61 -9.73
CA GLN A 33 10.18 7.44 -10.38
C GLN A 33 8.90 6.94 -9.71
N TYR A 34 8.67 7.33 -8.46
CA TYR A 34 7.56 6.82 -7.67
C TYR A 34 6.16 7.12 -8.23
N PRO A 35 5.86 8.30 -8.81
CA PRO A 35 4.53 8.56 -9.37
C PRO A 35 4.15 7.58 -10.48
N ASP A 36 5.09 7.27 -11.39
CA ASP A 36 4.85 6.34 -12.50
C ASP A 36 4.73 4.91 -11.98
N GLN A 37 5.63 4.48 -11.09
CA GLN A 37 5.58 3.17 -10.44
C GLN A 37 4.31 2.97 -9.60
N GLN A 38 3.82 4.02 -8.93
CA GLN A 38 2.54 3.98 -8.24
C GLN A 38 1.39 3.77 -9.22
N THR A 39 1.38 4.54 -10.31
CA THR A 39 0.32 4.47 -11.31
C THR A 39 0.24 3.08 -11.92
N GLU A 40 1.38 2.52 -12.32
CA GLU A 40 1.50 1.17 -12.87
C GLU A 40 1.05 0.11 -11.87
N PHE A 41 1.55 0.17 -10.63
CA PHE A 41 1.20 -0.81 -9.61
C PHE A 41 -0.28 -0.79 -9.23
N PHE A 42 -0.89 0.40 -9.14
CA PHE A 42 -2.32 0.51 -8.87
C PHE A 42 -3.17 0.03 -10.06
N ALA A 43 -2.73 0.23 -11.30
CA ALA A 43 -3.39 -0.33 -12.48
C ALA A 43 -3.33 -1.87 -12.45
N LEU A 44 -2.14 -2.44 -12.17
CA LEU A 44 -1.96 -3.88 -12.03
C LEU A 44 -2.89 -4.51 -10.98
N LEU A 45 -3.04 -3.85 -9.82
CA LEU A 45 -3.94 -4.33 -8.77
C LEU A 45 -5.42 -4.26 -9.21
N ASP A 46 -5.79 -3.23 -9.97
CA ASP A 46 -7.18 -3.01 -10.42
C ASP A 46 -7.56 -4.05 -11.48
N ASP A 47 -6.65 -4.31 -12.43
CA ASP A 47 -6.76 -5.39 -13.41
C ASP A 47 -6.87 -6.78 -12.76
N ARG A 48 -6.33 -6.94 -11.55
CA ARG A 48 -6.32 -8.21 -10.79
C ARG A 48 -7.39 -8.29 -9.71
N ARG A 49 -8.43 -7.44 -9.73
CA ARG A 49 -9.49 -7.45 -8.70
C ARG A 49 -10.20 -8.79 -8.53
N ASP A 50 -10.39 -9.55 -9.60
CA ASP A 50 -11.00 -10.89 -9.52
C ASP A 50 -10.08 -11.92 -8.85
N TRP A 51 -8.77 -11.80 -9.08
CA TRP A 51 -7.78 -12.60 -8.38
C TRP A 51 -7.72 -12.23 -6.89
N ILE A 52 -7.71 -10.93 -6.56
CA ILE A 52 -7.79 -10.43 -5.18
C ILE A 52 -9.04 -10.97 -4.48
N ARG A 53 -10.20 -10.94 -5.15
CA ARG A 53 -11.46 -11.50 -4.63
C ARG A 53 -11.31 -12.96 -4.27
N THR A 54 -10.75 -13.76 -5.18
CA THR A 54 -10.52 -15.20 -4.98
C THR A 54 -9.59 -15.45 -3.80
N VAL A 55 -8.48 -14.72 -3.71
CA VAL A 55 -7.51 -14.84 -2.61
C VAL A 55 -8.17 -14.51 -1.27
N VAL A 56 -8.91 -13.41 -1.19
CA VAL A 56 -9.58 -13.01 0.06
C VAL A 56 -10.66 -14.00 0.46
N ALA A 57 -11.46 -14.48 -0.50
CA ALA A 57 -12.49 -15.49 -0.24
C ALA A 57 -11.90 -16.79 0.30
N HIS A 58 -10.77 -17.24 -0.27
CA HIS A 58 -10.03 -18.41 0.21
C HIS A 58 -9.51 -18.21 1.65
N HIS A 59 -8.86 -17.09 1.94
CA HIS A 59 -8.29 -16.82 3.28
C HIS A 59 -9.35 -16.65 4.38
N LEU A 60 -10.58 -16.25 4.00
CA LEU A 60 -11.71 -16.12 4.92
C LEU A 60 -12.62 -17.36 4.93
N SER A 61 -12.24 -18.43 4.24
CA SER A 61 -13.02 -19.68 4.12
C SER A 61 -14.46 -19.45 3.65
N LEU A 62 -14.66 -18.52 2.70
CA LEU A 62 -15.97 -18.25 2.12
C LEU A 62 -16.37 -19.36 1.14
N LYS A 63 -17.66 -19.67 1.09
CA LYS A 63 -18.20 -20.70 0.18
C LYS A 63 -18.02 -20.36 -1.30
N SER A 64 -17.98 -19.08 -1.64
CA SER A 64 -17.80 -18.61 -3.01
C SER A 64 -17.11 -17.23 -3.01
N PRO A 65 -16.26 -16.93 -4.02
CA PRO A 65 -15.75 -15.57 -4.24
C PRO A 65 -16.87 -14.53 -4.42
N HIS A 66 -18.06 -14.93 -4.87
CA HIS A 66 -19.20 -14.02 -5.01
C HIS A 66 -19.76 -13.53 -3.66
N ASN A 67 -19.39 -14.16 -2.54
CA ASN A 67 -19.71 -13.68 -1.19
C ASN A 67 -18.78 -12.55 -0.73
N CYS A 68 -17.90 -12.02 -1.58
CA CYS A 68 -17.17 -10.80 -1.27
C CYS A 68 -17.00 -9.87 -2.48
N ARG A 69 -16.94 -8.57 -2.20
CA ARG A 69 -16.83 -7.50 -3.18
C ARG A 69 -15.61 -6.64 -2.86
N VAL A 70 -14.66 -6.62 -3.78
CA VAL A 70 -13.47 -5.75 -3.73
C VAL A 70 -13.88 -4.35 -4.20
N ALA A 71 -13.59 -3.33 -3.40
CA ALA A 71 -13.90 -1.94 -3.72
C ALA A 71 -13.17 -1.45 -4.98
N GLY A 72 -13.71 -0.42 -5.63
CA GLY A 72 -13.08 0.20 -6.80
C GLY A 72 -11.81 0.93 -6.41
N LYS A 73 -10.91 1.16 -7.39
CA LYS A 73 -9.62 1.83 -7.20
C LYS A 73 -9.73 3.18 -6.49
N ASP A 74 -10.80 3.94 -6.74
CA ASP A 74 -11.04 5.26 -6.13
C ASP A 74 -11.33 5.18 -4.62
N ASP A 75 -11.78 4.02 -4.13
CA ASP A 75 -12.06 3.79 -2.71
C ASP A 75 -10.85 3.25 -1.94
N TRP A 76 -9.70 3.06 -2.61
CA TRP A 76 -8.52 2.48 -1.97
C TRP A 76 -7.81 3.51 -1.10
N LEU A 77 -7.43 3.07 0.11
CA LEU A 77 -6.68 3.89 1.04
C LEU A 77 -5.20 3.60 0.83
N HIS A 78 -4.35 4.62 0.71
CA HIS A 78 -2.91 4.36 0.60
C HIS A 78 -2.09 5.29 1.48
N GLY A 79 -1.09 4.69 2.12
CA GLY A 79 -0.10 5.39 2.91
C GLY A 79 1.23 5.52 2.17
N SER A 80 2.28 5.74 2.94
CA SER A 80 3.65 5.78 2.43
C SER A 80 4.18 4.42 1.97
N PHE A 81 3.69 3.31 2.55
CA PHE A 81 4.32 1.99 2.39
C PHE A 81 3.36 0.87 2.00
N ASN A 82 2.06 1.10 2.14
CA ASN A 82 1.03 0.10 1.87
C ASN A 82 -0.14 0.76 1.16
N VAL A 83 -0.79 0.01 0.28
CA VAL A 83 -2.17 0.25 -0.15
C VAL A 83 -3.09 -0.71 0.60
N CYS A 84 -4.24 -0.21 1.03
CA CYS A 84 -5.28 -0.94 1.71
C CYS A 84 -6.50 -0.98 0.79
N ILE A 85 -6.88 -2.18 0.38
CA ILE A 85 -7.99 -2.44 -0.53
C ILE A 85 -9.18 -2.90 0.32
N PRO A 86 -10.26 -2.10 0.42
CA PRO A 86 -11.46 -2.52 1.12
C PRO A 86 -12.15 -3.69 0.42
N VAL A 87 -12.52 -4.70 1.21
CA VAL A 87 -13.34 -5.82 0.75
C VAL A 87 -14.54 -5.97 1.66
N THR A 88 -15.73 -5.90 1.07
CA THR A 88 -16.98 -6.20 1.76
C THR A 88 -17.26 -7.69 1.64
N VAL A 89 -17.53 -8.36 2.74
CA VAL A 89 -17.90 -9.76 2.81
C VAL A 89 -19.37 -9.86 3.20
N ASP A 90 -20.14 -10.57 2.39
CA ASP A 90 -21.58 -10.74 2.55
C ASP A 90 -21.84 -11.97 3.41
N TYR A 91 -22.16 -11.75 4.69
CA TYR A 91 -22.64 -12.79 5.60
C TYR A 91 -24.17 -12.68 5.76
N PRO A 92 -24.87 -13.80 6.04
CA PRO A 92 -26.34 -13.81 6.12
C PRO A 92 -26.93 -12.81 7.11
N GLN A 93 -26.27 -12.52 8.23
CA GLN A 93 -26.78 -11.61 9.25
C GLN A 93 -26.25 -10.18 9.14
N ARG A 94 -25.02 -9.98 8.64
CA ARG A 94 -24.39 -8.66 8.55
C ARG A 94 -23.15 -8.67 7.66
N ASN A 95 -23.04 -7.67 6.80
CA ASN A 95 -21.83 -7.47 6.02
C ASN A 95 -20.65 -7.10 6.92
N LYS A 96 -19.52 -7.77 6.71
CA LYS A 96 -18.25 -7.48 7.38
C LYS A 96 -17.31 -6.79 6.39
N ARG A 97 -16.68 -5.70 6.79
CA ARG A 97 -15.64 -5.06 5.98
C ARG A 97 -14.27 -5.49 6.49
N VAL A 98 -13.41 -5.91 5.57
CA VAL A 98 -11.99 -6.21 5.82
C VAL A 98 -11.12 -5.35 4.92
N LEU A 99 -9.84 -5.23 5.27
CA LEU A 99 -8.84 -4.53 4.47
C LEU A 99 -7.76 -5.53 4.05
N LEU A 100 -7.54 -5.66 2.74
CA LEU A 100 -6.33 -6.29 2.24
C LEU A 100 -5.21 -5.25 2.19
N ARG A 101 -4.15 -5.48 2.96
CA ARG A 101 -2.95 -4.63 2.98
C ARG A 101 -1.91 -5.20 2.02
N VAL A 102 -1.46 -4.40 1.07
CA VAL A 102 -0.44 -4.77 0.09
C VAL A 102 0.72 -3.79 0.20
N PRO A 103 1.97 -4.26 0.41
CA PRO A 103 3.15 -3.41 0.36
C PRO A 103 3.32 -2.70 -0.98
N LEU A 104 3.82 -1.47 -0.95
CA LEU A 104 4.18 -0.72 -2.15
C LEU A 104 5.63 -1.06 -2.54
N PRO A 105 5.86 -1.84 -3.61
CA PRO A 105 7.18 -2.39 -3.94
C PRO A 105 8.23 -1.29 -4.23
N TYR A 106 7.79 -0.18 -4.82
CA TYR A 106 8.64 1.00 -5.07
C TYR A 106 9.05 1.75 -3.79
N ARG A 107 8.50 1.40 -2.62
CA ARG A 107 8.80 2.04 -1.32
C ARG A 107 9.70 1.18 -0.43
N ILE A 108 9.98 -0.05 -0.83
CA ILE A 108 10.71 -1.03 -0.02
C ILE A 108 12.01 -1.49 -0.69
N GLY A 109 12.33 -0.93 -1.86
CA GLY A 109 13.58 -1.22 -2.55
C GLY A 109 13.66 -2.63 -3.13
N GLU A 110 12.52 -3.29 -3.38
CA GLU A 110 12.46 -4.65 -3.94
C GLU A 110 13.22 -4.77 -5.26
N ALA A 111 13.10 -3.74 -6.12
CA ALA A 111 13.81 -3.70 -7.40
C ALA A 111 15.35 -3.61 -7.25
N PHE A 112 15.84 -3.05 -6.14
CA PHE A 112 17.28 -2.92 -5.86
C PHE A 112 17.82 -4.11 -5.05
N ARG A 113 17.01 -4.66 -4.16
CA ARG A 113 17.32 -5.81 -3.30
C ARG A 113 16.11 -6.74 -3.27
N PRO A 114 16.09 -7.76 -4.15
CA PRO A 114 15.03 -8.78 -4.15
C PRO A 114 14.92 -9.45 -2.78
N GLY A 115 13.70 -9.66 -2.30
CA GLY A 115 13.40 -10.25 -0.99
C GLY A 115 13.15 -9.24 0.14
N ASN A 116 13.32 -7.93 -0.10
CA ASN A 116 12.95 -6.89 0.86
C ASN A 116 11.43 -6.88 1.14
N GLY A 117 10.63 -7.21 0.13
CA GLY A 117 9.19 -7.41 0.23
C GLY A 117 8.82 -8.51 1.19
N ASP A 118 9.45 -9.67 1.03
CA ASP A 118 9.21 -10.82 1.91
C ASP A 118 9.65 -10.52 3.34
N GLU A 119 10.79 -9.83 3.52
CA GLU A 119 11.25 -9.42 4.84
C GLU A 119 10.26 -8.45 5.50
N LYS A 120 9.76 -7.47 4.75
CA LYS A 120 8.71 -6.57 5.27
C LYS A 120 7.47 -7.34 5.70
N ILE A 121 6.99 -8.28 4.88
CA ILE A 121 5.80 -9.09 5.18
C ILE A 121 6.04 -9.92 6.45
N ARG A 122 7.20 -10.55 6.59
CA ARG A 122 7.58 -11.31 7.79
C ARG A 122 7.61 -10.43 9.04
N CYS A 123 8.26 -9.26 8.98
CA CYS A 123 8.30 -8.34 10.12
C CYS A 123 6.91 -7.85 10.52
N GLU A 124 6.05 -7.52 9.55
CA GLU A 124 4.67 -7.08 9.82
C GLU A 124 3.85 -8.21 10.45
N ALA A 125 3.96 -9.44 9.94
CA ALA A 125 3.31 -10.61 10.51
C ALA A 125 3.77 -10.91 11.95
N ALA A 126 5.09 -10.88 12.20
CA ALA A 126 5.65 -11.07 13.54
C ALA A 126 5.16 -10.00 14.53
N THR A 127 5.05 -8.75 14.07
CA THR A 127 4.51 -7.65 14.88
C THR A 127 3.05 -7.89 15.24
N TYR A 128 2.21 -8.30 14.29
CA TYR A 128 0.80 -8.57 14.56
C TYR A 128 0.59 -9.79 15.45
N ALA A 129 1.36 -10.86 15.27
CA ALA A 129 1.36 -12.01 16.16
C ALA A 129 1.68 -11.58 17.60
N TRP A 130 2.76 -10.80 17.78
CA TRP A 130 3.15 -10.29 19.09
C TRP A 130 2.10 -9.37 19.73
N ILE A 131 1.44 -8.50 18.95
CA ILE A 131 0.34 -7.67 19.48
C ILE A 131 -0.85 -8.56 19.90
N GLY A 132 -1.19 -9.56 19.10
CA GLY A 132 -2.29 -10.49 19.37
C GLY A 132 -2.04 -11.41 20.57
N GLU A 133 -0.78 -11.69 20.87
CA GLU A 133 -0.34 -12.54 21.99
C GLU A 133 -0.31 -11.81 23.35
N ARG A 134 -0.44 -10.47 23.39
CA ARG A 134 -0.43 -9.72 24.66
C ARG A 134 -1.74 -9.92 25.44
N PRO A 135 -1.72 -10.47 26.67
CA PRO A 135 -2.89 -10.46 27.56
C PRO A 135 -3.26 -9.02 27.93
N ARG A 136 -4.56 -8.71 27.96
CA ARG A 136 -5.12 -7.38 28.32
C ARG A 136 -5.00 -7.08 29.83
N HIS A 137 -3.81 -7.13 30.40
CA HIS A 137 -3.57 -6.87 31.83
C HIS A 137 -2.54 -5.77 32.06
N LEU A 138 -2.71 -4.63 31.39
CA LEU A 138 -2.02 -3.38 31.73
C LEU A 138 -2.93 -2.20 31.41
N SER A 139 -4.07 -2.15 32.10
CA SER A 139 -4.87 -0.94 32.25
C SER A 139 -5.54 -1.03 33.61
N ASP A 140 -4.77 -0.75 34.66
CA ASP A 140 -5.24 -0.19 35.92
C ASP A 140 -4.03 0.42 36.62
N SER A 141 -3.96 1.74 36.60
CA SER A 141 -3.17 2.60 37.49
C SER A 141 -3.86 3.96 37.52
#